data_AF-A0A117QJH8-F1
#
_entry.id   AF-A0A117QJH8-F1
#
_cell.length_a   1.000
_cell.length_b   1.000
_cell.length_c   1.000
_cell.angle_alpha   90.00
_cell.angle_beta   90.00
_cell.angle_gamma   90.00
#
_symmetry.space_group_name_H-M   'P 1'
#
loop_
_entity.id
_entity.type
_entity.pdbx_description
1 polymer ?
#
loop_
_entity_poly.entity_id
_entity_poly.type
_entity_poly.pdbx_seq_one_letter_code
_entity_poly.pdbx_strand_id
1 'polypeptide(L)'
;METAQLLLAALGVVAFLVALIGLFFSDVVPLIALAVAAVAATAVRVLNATPAGRRNTARNEAEAARQAEIRERKAARAEQKREQERQDALAREAAEAARALRRAVRQLLDGLPERGAPQEEAIAYCLSRTSAARDPRVQAEAERLARRHLAVDERILCIALAVTTGTGKRRALLILTDRSAAVSDKGTSYRYDPDPGDVTEGWGLRVGELLFSFLDNPQLPIALAARDEAAALPAPASPPAGRPEPRLIRTARESELVAVDWMRYLGFTDAVATPVGADEGIDVISERGLAQVKMEGSPTTRPTVQQLHGVATAKEKEALFFSMAGYTPPAIAWASKHGISLFRYDRQGTPQAINTPALRLLETADARASQPAGEHGSDA
;
A
#
# COMPACT_ATOMS: atom_id res chain seq x y z
N MET A 1 -70.07 -4.00 -21.10
CA MET A 1 -69.66 -2.60 -21.39
C MET A 1 -68.36 -2.58 -22.19
N GLU A 2 -67.37 -3.41 -21.82
CA GLU A 2 -66.16 -3.70 -22.60
C GLU A 2 -66.45 -4.13 -24.04
N THR A 3 -67.48 -4.98 -24.24
CA THR A 3 -67.96 -5.43 -25.56
C THR A 3 -68.51 -4.32 -26.45
N ALA A 4 -69.20 -3.32 -25.87
CA ALA A 4 -69.79 -2.21 -26.62
C ALA A 4 -68.72 -1.18 -27.04
N GLN A 5 -67.73 -0.95 -26.19
CA GLN A 5 -66.59 -0.09 -26.50
C GLN A 5 -65.64 -0.73 -27.52
N LEU A 6 -65.41 -2.04 -27.45
CA LEU A 6 -64.71 -2.81 -28.48
C LEU A 6 -65.42 -2.76 -29.83
N LEU A 7 -66.76 -2.86 -29.85
CA LEU A 7 -67.59 -2.72 -31.05
C LEU A 7 -67.48 -1.32 -31.67
N LEU A 8 -67.53 -0.27 -30.86
CA LEU A 8 -67.38 1.13 -31.32
C LEU A 8 -65.97 1.43 -31.83
N ALA A 9 -64.93 0.92 -31.16
CA ALA A 9 -63.54 1.07 -31.62
C ALA A 9 -63.29 0.28 -32.93
N ALA A 10 -63.83 -0.94 -33.03
CA ALA A 10 -63.76 -1.74 -34.26
C ALA A 10 -64.49 -1.05 -35.43
N LEU A 11 -65.68 -0.48 -35.19
CA LEU A 11 -66.41 0.33 -36.18
C LEU A 11 -65.59 1.56 -36.63
N GLY A 12 -64.87 2.22 -35.72
CA GLY A 12 -63.97 3.32 -36.05
C GLY A 12 -62.78 2.91 -36.92
N VAL A 13 -62.13 1.78 -36.61
CA VAL A 13 -61.01 1.23 -37.41
C VAL A 13 -61.48 0.80 -38.81
N VAL A 14 -62.66 0.18 -38.90
CA VAL A 14 -63.28 -0.19 -40.18
C VAL A 14 -63.59 1.06 -41.01
N ALA A 15 -64.17 2.11 -40.40
CA ALA A 15 -64.43 3.37 -41.10
C ALA A 15 -63.14 4.06 -41.57
N PHE A 16 -62.06 4.01 -40.78
CA PHE A 16 -60.75 4.55 -41.16
C PHE A 16 -60.10 3.77 -42.32
N LEU A 17 -60.15 2.43 -42.28
CA LEU A 17 -59.68 1.58 -43.38
C LEU A 17 -60.48 1.81 -44.66
N VAL A 18 -61.81 1.96 -44.56
CA VAL A 18 -62.68 2.30 -45.70
C VAL A 18 -62.34 3.68 -46.28
N ALA A 19 -62.00 4.66 -45.44
CA ALA A 19 -61.53 5.97 -45.90
C ALA A 19 -60.19 5.90 -46.65
N LEU A 20 -59.26 5.09 -46.13
CA LEU A 20 -57.90 4.95 -46.67
C LEU A 20 -57.89 4.18 -47.99
N ILE A 21 -58.78 3.19 -48.14
CA ILE A 21 -59.03 2.48 -49.41
C ILE A 21 -59.82 3.35 -50.40
N GLY A 22 -60.78 4.15 -49.91
CA GLY A 22 -61.59 5.06 -50.72
C GLY A 22 -60.81 6.22 -51.35
N LEU A 23 -59.67 6.58 -50.76
CA LEU A 23 -58.76 7.63 -51.24
C LEU A 23 -58.20 7.35 -52.66
N PHE A 24 -58.28 6.11 -53.14
CA PHE A 24 -57.85 5.70 -54.48
C PHE A 24 -58.97 5.66 -55.53
N PHE A 25 -60.24 5.77 -55.13
CA PHE A 25 -61.38 5.49 -56.04
C PHE A 25 -62.47 6.58 -56.07
N SER A 26 -62.55 7.52 -55.10
CA SER A 26 -63.51 8.65 -55.15
C SER A 26 -63.28 9.68 -54.04
N ASP A 27 -63.35 10.99 -54.39
CA ASP A 27 -63.26 12.12 -53.45
C ASP A 27 -64.39 12.16 -52.38
N VAL A 28 -65.44 11.35 -52.54
CA VAL A 28 -66.63 11.35 -51.65
C VAL A 28 -66.46 10.44 -50.43
N VAL A 29 -65.68 9.37 -50.55
CA VAL A 29 -65.50 8.37 -49.48
C VAL A 29 -64.77 8.93 -48.24
N PRO A 30 -63.69 9.74 -48.35
CA PRO A 30 -63.07 10.35 -47.17
C PRO A 30 -63.98 11.35 -46.46
N LEU A 31 -64.88 12.05 -47.17
CA LEU A 31 -65.86 12.96 -46.56
C LEU A 31 -66.90 12.23 -45.71
N ILE A 32 -67.39 11.08 -46.19
CA ILE A 32 -68.33 10.24 -45.44
C ILE A 32 -67.65 9.66 -44.19
N ALA A 33 -66.41 9.18 -44.31
CA ALA A 33 -65.67 8.67 -43.17
C ALA A 33 -65.39 9.75 -42.11
N LEU A 34 -65.05 10.97 -42.53
CA LEU A 34 -64.87 12.11 -41.64
C LEU A 34 -66.19 12.47 -40.93
N ALA A 35 -67.32 12.46 -41.65
CA ALA A 35 -68.64 12.70 -41.08
C ALA A 35 -69.03 11.62 -40.05
N VAL A 36 -68.79 10.34 -40.35
CA VAL A 36 -69.02 9.23 -39.41
C VAL A 36 -68.14 9.37 -38.17
N ALA A 37 -66.86 9.72 -38.34
CA ALA A 37 -65.95 9.98 -37.22
C ALA A 37 -66.42 11.17 -36.36
N ALA A 38 -66.88 12.25 -36.98
CA ALA A 38 -67.41 13.43 -36.28
C ALA A 38 -68.68 13.11 -35.49
N VAL A 39 -69.61 12.33 -36.08
CA VAL A 39 -70.84 11.88 -35.41
C VAL A 39 -70.52 10.95 -34.25
N ALA A 40 -69.62 9.99 -34.43
CA ALA A 40 -69.17 9.09 -33.37
C ALA A 40 -68.52 9.89 -32.21
N ALA A 41 -67.64 10.85 -32.52
CA ALA A 41 -67.01 11.71 -31.52
C ALA A 41 -68.05 12.56 -30.76
N THR A 42 -69.09 13.03 -31.45
CA THR A 42 -70.17 13.81 -30.84
C THR A 42 -71.05 12.94 -29.94
N ALA A 43 -71.39 11.72 -30.36
CA ALA A 43 -72.13 10.75 -29.55
C ALA A 43 -71.36 10.38 -28.27
N VAL A 44 -70.04 10.18 -28.37
CA VAL A 44 -69.16 9.96 -27.21
C VAL A 44 -69.17 11.16 -26.26
N ARG A 45 -69.11 12.39 -26.78
CA ARG A 45 -69.22 13.61 -25.94
C ARG A 45 -70.55 13.71 -25.21
N VAL A 46 -71.67 13.41 -25.88
CA VAL A 46 -73.01 13.44 -25.28
C VAL A 46 -73.14 12.38 -24.19
N LEU A 47 -72.67 11.15 -24.45
CA LEU A 47 -72.65 10.08 -23.45
C LEU A 47 -71.82 10.46 -22.23
N ASN A 48 -70.66 11.08 -22.43
CA ASN A 48 -69.78 11.56 -21.36
C ASN A 48 -70.35 12.75 -20.57
N ALA A 49 -71.28 13.53 -21.13
CA ALA A 49 -71.92 14.65 -20.41
C ALA A 49 -72.95 14.19 -19.36
N THR A 50 -73.50 12.98 -19.53
CA THR A 50 -74.46 12.40 -18.58
C THR A 50 -73.83 12.12 -17.21
N PRO A 51 -74.62 12.10 -16.11
CA PRO A 51 -74.09 11.77 -14.78
C PRO A 51 -73.44 10.38 -14.71
N ALA A 52 -73.97 9.41 -15.46
CA ALA A 52 -73.43 8.05 -15.54
C ALA A 52 -72.14 7.99 -16.37
N GLY A 53 -72.08 8.74 -17.48
CA GLY A 53 -70.88 8.88 -18.31
C GLY A 53 -69.70 9.47 -17.53
N ARG A 54 -69.92 10.57 -16.81
CA ARG A 54 -68.90 11.21 -15.96
C ARG A 54 -68.32 10.29 -14.87
N ARG A 55 -69.14 9.43 -14.27
CA ARG A 55 -68.67 8.44 -13.28
C ARG A 55 -67.80 7.36 -13.91
N ASN A 56 -68.15 6.91 -15.11
CA ASN A 56 -67.39 5.89 -15.82
C ASN A 56 -66.05 6.42 -16.34
N THR A 57 -66.00 7.66 -16.87
CA THR A 57 -64.72 8.29 -17.23
C THR A 57 -63.82 8.47 -16.02
N ALA A 58 -64.34 9.00 -14.90
CA ALA A 58 -63.57 9.15 -13.67
C ALA A 58 -63.03 7.81 -13.13
N ARG A 59 -63.83 6.72 -13.24
CA ARG A 59 -63.39 5.38 -12.86
C ARG A 59 -62.27 4.86 -13.75
N ASN A 60 -62.40 5.01 -15.08
CA ASN A 60 -61.38 4.58 -16.03
C ASN A 60 -60.09 5.38 -15.88
N GLU A 61 -60.18 6.68 -15.62
CA GLU A 61 -59.03 7.55 -15.34
C GLU A 61 -58.32 7.13 -14.04
N ALA A 62 -59.08 6.80 -12.98
CA ALA A 62 -58.51 6.30 -11.73
C ALA A 62 -57.84 4.91 -11.90
N GLU A 63 -58.43 4.02 -12.70
CA GLU A 63 -57.82 2.72 -13.02
C GLU A 63 -56.54 2.90 -13.86
N ALA A 64 -56.54 3.80 -14.84
CA ALA A 64 -55.35 4.14 -15.63
C ALA A 64 -54.24 4.76 -14.76
N ALA A 65 -54.57 5.66 -13.84
CA ALA A 65 -53.62 6.26 -12.90
C ALA A 65 -53.00 5.20 -11.98
N ARG A 66 -53.81 4.27 -11.43
CA ARG A 66 -53.29 3.13 -10.63
C ARG A 66 -52.35 2.24 -11.45
N GLN A 67 -52.70 1.96 -12.70
CA GLN A 67 -51.82 1.16 -13.57
C GLN A 67 -50.51 1.88 -13.89
N ALA A 68 -50.54 3.21 -14.10
CA ALA A 68 -49.34 4.01 -14.31
C ALA A 68 -48.43 3.97 -13.08
N GLU A 69 -48.96 4.17 -11.88
CA GLU A 69 -48.21 4.10 -10.61
C GLU A 69 -47.58 2.70 -10.40
N ILE A 70 -48.31 1.63 -10.72
CA ILE A 70 -47.78 0.26 -10.65
C ILE A 70 -46.62 0.06 -11.65
N ARG A 71 -46.75 0.58 -12.88
CA ARG A 71 -45.68 0.49 -13.89
C ARG A 71 -44.44 1.26 -13.44
N GLU A 72 -44.61 2.46 -12.89
CA GLU A 72 -43.52 3.28 -12.38
C GLU A 72 -42.80 2.58 -11.20
N ARG A 73 -43.53 2.05 -10.22
CA ARG A 73 -42.95 1.26 -9.13
C ARG A 73 -42.23 0.01 -9.61
N LYS A 74 -42.76 -0.68 -10.62
CA LYS A 74 -42.10 -1.84 -11.24
C LYS A 74 -40.83 -1.43 -11.97
N ALA A 75 -40.84 -0.32 -12.70
CA ALA A 75 -39.67 0.22 -13.38
C ALA A 75 -38.57 0.60 -12.39
N ALA A 76 -38.91 1.34 -11.32
CA ALA A 76 -37.97 1.71 -10.25
C ALA A 76 -37.36 0.48 -9.56
N ARG A 77 -38.17 -0.55 -9.25
CA ARG A 77 -37.67 -1.82 -8.71
C ARG A 77 -36.75 -2.56 -9.68
N ALA A 78 -37.04 -2.53 -10.97
CA ALA A 78 -36.20 -3.16 -11.99
C ALA A 78 -34.85 -2.43 -12.14
N GLU A 79 -34.85 -1.11 -12.06
CA GLU A 79 -33.63 -0.29 -12.07
C GLU A 79 -32.77 -0.54 -10.83
N GLN A 80 -33.37 -0.51 -9.63
CA GLN A 80 -32.68 -0.87 -8.39
C GLN A 80 -32.09 -2.28 -8.45
N LYS A 81 -32.83 -3.25 -8.99
CA LYS A 81 -32.35 -4.62 -9.16
C LYS A 81 -31.14 -4.69 -10.10
N ARG A 82 -31.16 -3.98 -11.22
CA ARG A 82 -30.02 -3.92 -12.16
C ARG A 82 -28.79 -3.29 -11.54
N GLU A 83 -28.96 -2.21 -10.78
CA GLU A 83 -27.86 -1.57 -10.08
C GLU A 83 -27.28 -2.50 -9.01
N GLN A 84 -28.12 -3.17 -8.23
CA GLN A 84 -27.66 -4.18 -7.27
C GLN A 84 -26.90 -5.32 -7.95
N GLU A 85 -27.43 -5.87 -9.06
CA GLU A 85 -26.76 -6.93 -9.83
C GLU A 85 -25.40 -6.46 -10.36
N ARG A 86 -25.27 -5.19 -10.77
CA ARG A 86 -24.00 -4.57 -11.20
C ARG A 86 -23.01 -4.46 -10.04
N GLN A 87 -23.46 -3.97 -8.88
CA GLN A 87 -22.62 -3.84 -7.68
C GLN A 87 -22.16 -5.21 -7.18
N ASP A 88 -23.06 -6.21 -7.18
CA ASP A 88 -22.73 -7.59 -6.81
C ASP A 88 -21.71 -8.20 -7.78
N ALA A 89 -21.82 -7.92 -9.09
CA ALA A 89 -20.84 -8.35 -10.09
C ALA A 89 -19.46 -7.72 -9.85
N LEU A 90 -19.41 -6.41 -9.62
CA LEU A 90 -18.18 -5.69 -9.29
C LEU A 90 -17.54 -6.21 -7.99
N ALA A 91 -18.35 -6.47 -6.96
CA ALA A 91 -17.88 -7.01 -5.69
C ALA A 91 -17.29 -8.43 -5.85
N ARG A 92 -17.90 -9.27 -6.70
CA ARG A 92 -17.37 -10.61 -7.02
C ARG A 92 -16.04 -10.52 -7.74
N GLU A 93 -15.93 -9.66 -8.75
CA GLU A 93 -14.69 -9.42 -9.50
C GLU A 93 -13.58 -8.92 -8.58
N ALA A 94 -13.88 -7.93 -7.72
CA ALA A 94 -12.94 -7.44 -6.71
C ALA A 94 -12.49 -8.54 -5.73
N ALA A 95 -13.42 -9.40 -5.27
CA ALA A 95 -13.10 -10.51 -4.38
C ALA A 95 -12.23 -11.59 -5.07
N GLU A 96 -12.44 -11.82 -6.37
CA GLU A 96 -11.58 -12.71 -7.17
C GLU A 96 -10.19 -12.13 -7.37
N ALA A 97 -10.09 -10.84 -7.72
CA ALA A 97 -8.82 -10.11 -7.83
C ALA A 97 -8.04 -10.13 -6.51
N ALA A 98 -8.70 -9.85 -5.37
CA ALA A 98 -8.08 -9.91 -4.05
C ALA A 98 -7.56 -11.32 -3.72
N ARG A 99 -8.31 -12.38 -4.06
CA ARG A 99 -7.87 -13.78 -3.89
C ARG A 99 -6.71 -14.14 -4.82
N ALA A 100 -6.66 -13.59 -6.03
CA ALA A 100 -5.53 -13.75 -6.94
C ALA A 100 -4.28 -13.06 -6.38
N LEU A 101 -4.40 -11.81 -5.91
CA LEU A 101 -3.32 -11.06 -5.29
C LEU A 101 -2.73 -11.78 -4.08
N ARG A 102 -3.57 -12.23 -3.13
CA ARG A 102 -3.12 -13.01 -1.95
C ARG A 102 -2.43 -14.33 -2.31
N ARG A 103 -2.78 -14.94 -3.44
CA ARG A 103 -2.08 -16.14 -3.94
C ARG A 103 -0.71 -15.77 -4.50
N ALA A 104 -0.63 -14.68 -5.26
CA ALA A 104 0.63 -14.17 -5.79
C ALA A 104 1.59 -13.70 -4.69
N VAL A 105 1.09 -13.04 -3.64
CA VAL A 105 1.89 -12.63 -2.47
C VAL A 105 2.48 -13.86 -1.77
N ARG A 106 1.68 -14.89 -1.50
CA ARG A 106 2.20 -16.14 -0.91
C ARG A 106 3.27 -16.79 -1.78
N GLN A 107 3.03 -16.92 -3.09
CA GLN A 107 4.01 -17.45 -4.03
C GLN A 107 5.31 -16.64 -4.06
N LEU A 108 5.22 -15.31 -3.97
CA LEU A 108 6.38 -14.43 -3.84
C LEU A 108 7.15 -14.74 -2.55
N LEU A 109 6.47 -14.75 -1.41
CA LEU A 109 7.09 -14.96 -0.10
C LEU A 109 7.70 -16.37 0.05
N ASP A 110 7.08 -17.39 -0.54
CA ASP A 110 7.57 -18.77 -0.52
C ASP A 110 8.82 -18.94 -1.41
N GLY A 111 8.92 -18.15 -2.49
CA GLY A 111 10.04 -18.22 -3.41
C GLY A 111 11.26 -17.38 -3.02
N LEU A 112 11.06 -16.34 -2.20
CA LEU A 112 12.12 -15.43 -1.77
C LEU A 112 13.14 -16.13 -0.85
N PRO A 113 14.44 -15.77 -0.91
CA PRO A 113 15.42 -16.22 0.06
C PRO A 113 14.98 -15.99 1.52
N GLU A 114 15.45 -16.86 2.41
CA GLU A 114 15.15 -16.78 3.83
C GLU A 114 15.63 -15.46 4.44
N ARG A 115 14.99 -15.04 5.54
CA ARG A 115 15.41 -13.84 6.26
C ARG A 115 16.84 -14.04 6.78
N GLY A 116 17.73 -13.10 6.49
CA GLY A 116 19.15 -13.18 6.87
C GLY A 116 20.04 -13.87 5.82
N ALA A 117 19.50 -14.31 4.69
CA ALA A 117 20.31 -14.71 3.54
C ALA A 117 21.24 -13.55 3.10
N PRO A 118 22.42 -13.84 2.53
CA PRO A 118 23.32 -12.81 2.01
C PRO A 118 22.59 -11.83 1.08
N GLN A 119 22.82 -10.53 1.25
CA GLN A 119 22.14 -9.50 0.46
C GLN A 119 22.38 -9.70 -1.04
N GLU A 120 23.57 -10.19 -1.42
CA GLU A 120 23.92 -10.51 -2.81
C GLU A 120 23.00 -11.60 -3.40
N GLU A 121 22.65 -12.62 -2.62
CA GLU A 121 21.74 -13.69 -3.03
C GLU A 121 20.32 -13.16 -3.21
N ALA A 122 19.83 -12.38 -2.23
CA ALA A 122 18.50 -11.75 -2.29
C ALA A 122 18.36 -10.79 -3.49
N ILE A 123 19.41 -10.01 -3.77
CA ILE A 123 19.47 -9.11 -4.93
C ILE A 123 19.47 -9.91 -6.23
N ALA A 124 20.31 -10.94 -6.34
CA ALA A 124 20.37 -11.79 -7.53
C ALA A 124 19.01 -12.46 -7.81
N TYR A 125 18.37 -12.99 -6.77
CA TYR A 125 17.02 -13.56 -6.88
C TYR A 125 16.01 -12.53 -7.38
N CYS A 126 15.97 -11.33 -6.81
CA CYS A 126 15.03 -10.30 -7.22
C CYS A 126 15.29 -9.80 -8.65
N LEU A 127 16.56 -9.58 -9.02
CA LEU A 127 16.94 -9.16 -10.37
C LEU A 127 16.61 -10.22 -11.42
N SER A 128 16.70 -11.52 -11.08
CA SER A 128 16.37 -12.62 -12.00
C SER A 128 14.93 -12.56 -12.54
N ARG A 129 14.05 -11.87 -11.82
CA ARG A 129 12.63 -11.67 -12.16
C ARG A 129 12.35 -10.36 -12.90
N THR A 130 13.40 -9.63 -13.24
CA THR A 130 13.35 -8.38 -14.01
C THR A 130 13.97 -8.57 -15.39
N SER A 131 13.65 -7.66 -16.32
CA SER A 131 14.33 -7.60 -17.62
C SER A 131 15.83 -7.25 -17.51
N ALA A 132 16.28 -6.77 -16.35
CA ALA A 132 17.64 -6.35 -16.10
C ALA A 132 18.51 -7.40 -15.38
N ALA A 133 18.05 -8.65 -15.28
CA ALA A 133 18.74 -9.76 -14.61
C ALA A 133 20.22 -9.93 -15.02
N ARG A 134 20.57 -9.58 -16.27
CA ARG A 134 21.90 -9.77 -16.84
C ARG A 134 22.73 -8.48 -16.92
N ASP A 135 22.24 -7.36 -16.41
CA ASP A 135 23.00 -6.11 -16.42
C ASP A 135 23.89 -6.00 -15.16
N PRO A 136 25.22 -6.19 -15.28
CA PRO A 136 26.11 -6.12 -14.13
C PRO A 136 26.17 -4.73 -13.49
N ARG A 137 25.79 -3.67 -14.23
CA ARG A 137 25.76 -2.31 -13.69
C ARG A 137 24.58 -2.14 -12.74
N VAL A 138 23.42 -2.69 -13.10
CA VAL A 138 22.22 -2.70 -12.27
C VAL A 138 22.47 -3.51 -11.00
N GLN A 139 23.09 -4.69 -11.12
CA GLN A 139 23.47 -5.50 -9.96
C GLN A 139 24.42 -4.74 -9.02
N ALA A 140 25.52 -4.18 -9.54
CA ALA A 140 26.47 -3.43 -8.72
C ALA A 140 25.87 -2.15 -8.09
N GLU A 141 24.85 -1.55 -8.73
CA GLU A 141 24.11 -0.42 -8.17
C GLU A 141 23.15 -0.87 -7.06
N ALA A 142 22.40 -1.96 -7.28
CA ALA A 142 21.51 -2.53 -6.28
C ALA A 142 22.27 -2.96 -5.01
N GLU A 143 23.40 -3.65 -5.15
CA GLU A 143 24.21 -4.04 -3.99
C GLU A 143 24.76 -2.83 -3.23
N ARG A 144 25.18 -1.78 -3.95
CA ARG A 144 25.66 -0.54 -3.32
C ARG A 144 24.54 0.19 -2.60
N LEU A 145 23.34 0.19 -3.16
CA LEU A 145 22.16 0.81 -2.58
C LEU A 145 21.72 0.04 -1.31
N ALA A 146 21.65 -1.29 -1.40
CA ALA A 146 21.34 -2.18 -0.27
C ALA A 146 22.30 -1.99 0.90
N ARG A 147 23.62 -2.06 0.64
CA ARG A 147 24.66 -1.87 1.66
C ARG A 147 24.60 -0.52 2.38
N ARG A 148 24.06 0.52 1.72
CA ARG A 148 23.97 1.87 2.29
C ARG A 148 22.69 2.12 3.08
N HIS A 149 21.57 1.57 2.63
CA HIS A 149 20.24 2.02 3.08
C HIS A 149 19.36 0.91 3.65
N LEU A 150 19.72 -0.37 3.53
CA LEU A 150 18.90 -1.49 4.01
C LEU A 150 19.52 -2.18 5.22
N ALA A 151 18.69 -2.59 6.17
CA ALA A 151 19.11 -3.46 7.26
C ALA A 151 19.54 -4.85 6.74
N VAL A 152 20.34 -5.57 7.53
CA VAL A 152 20.75 -6.94 7.20
C VAL A 152 19.56 -7.91 7.34
N ASP A 153 18.63 -7.60 8.23
CA ASP A 153 17.45 -8.42 8.50
C ASP A 153 16.22 -7.99 7.68
N GLU A 154 16.30 -6.93 6.86
CA GLU A 154 15.23 -6.55 5.94
C GLU A 154 15.16 -7.55 4.78
N ARG A 155 13.95 -8.07 4.51
CA ARG A 155 13.73 -9.01 3.42
C ARG A 155 13.48 -8.23 2.14
N ILE A 156 14.37 -8.36 1.15
CA ILE A 156 14.20 -7.73 -0.16
C ILE A 156 13.06 -8.43 -0.91
N LEU A 157 12.00 -7.69 -1.24
CA LEU A 157 10.81 -8.22 -1.91
C LEU A 157 10.91 -8.06 -3.43
N CYS A 158 11.42 -6.91 -3.87
CA CYS A 158 11.47 -6.54 -5.28
C CYS A 158 12.59 -5.55 -5.56
N ILE A 159 13.10 -5.59 -6.80
CA ILE A 159 13.92 -4.53 -7.38
C ILE A 159 13.18 -4.02 -8.61
N ALA A 160 12.97 -2.71 -8.69
CA ALA A 160 12.25 -2.06 -9.76
C ALA A 160 13.09 -0.96 -10.43
N LEU A 161 12.86 -0.74 -11.72
CA LEU A 161 13.53 0.27 -12.51
C LEU A 161 12.53 1.33 -12.96
N ALA A 162 12.90 2.60 -12.84
CA ALA A 162 12.04 3.70 -13.26
C ALA A 162 11.86 3.73 -14.78
N VAL A 163 10.73 4.27 -15.24
CA VAL A 163 10.49 4.58 -16.65
C VAL A 163 11.52 5.61 -17.10
N THR A 164 12.18 5.35 -18.24
CA THR A 164 13.22 6.24 -18.75
C THR A 164 12.59 7.43 -19.46
N THR A 165 12.58 8.61 -18.85
CA THR A 165 12.14 9.87 -19.49
C THR A 165 13.35 10.62 -20.09
N GLY A 166 14.09 9.99 -21.01
CA GLY A 166 15.22 10.64 -21.71
C GLY A 166 16.34 9.72 -22.19
N THR A 167 17.35 10.28 -22.87
CA THR A 167 18.51 9.57 -23.46
C THR A 167 19.57 9.13 -22.44
N GLY A 168 19.27 9.19 -21.14
CA GLY A 168 20.19 8.87 -20.05
C GLY A 168 20.51 7.37 -19.96
N LYS A 169 21.80 7.03 -19.82
CA LYS A 169 22.31 5.64 -19.76
C LYS A 169 22.05 4.90 -18.43
N ARG A 170 21.58 5.56 -17.37
CA ARG A 170 21.30 4.94 -16.06
C ARG A 170 19.85 5.17 -15.67
N ARG A 171 19.12 4.07 -15.44
CA ARG A 171 17.74 4.09 -14.93
C ARG A 171 17.79 4.21 -13.42
N ALA A 172 16.90 5.01 -12.83
CA ALA A 172 16.75 5.03 -11.38
C ALA A 172 16.29 3.65 -10.90
N LEU A 173 16.78 3.26 -9.73
CA LEU A 173 16.59 1.93 -9.15
C LEU A 173 15.90 2.05 -7.79
N LEU A 174 14.91 1.21 -7.56
CA LEU A 174 14.21 1.03 -6.30
C LEU A 174 14.48 -0.38 -5.79
N ILE A 175 14.85 -0.52 -4.52
CA ILE A 175 14.79 -1.79 -3.79
C ILE A 175 13.66 -1.66 -2.78
N LEU A 176 12.64 -2.51 -2.89
CA LEU A 176 11.54 -2.59 -1.95
C LEU A 176 11.79 -3.75 -0.99
N THR A 177 11.67 -3.50 0.31
CA THR A 177 11.76 -4.51 1.37
C THR A 177 10.41 -4.67 2.07
N ASP A 178 10.36 -5.60 3.01
CA ASP A 178 9.22 -5.81 3.90
C ASP A 178 9.01 -4.68 4.93
N ARG A 179 10.00 -3.79 5.12
CA ARG A 179 9.92 -2.67 6.07
C ARG A 179 9.99 -1.29 5.43
N SER A 180 10.67 -1.15 4.30
CA SER A 180 10.94 0.15 3.69
C SER A 180 11.32 -0.01 2.21
N ALA A 181 11.83 1.06 1.62
CA ALA A 181 12.49 1.00 0.33
C ALA A 181 13.76 1.85 0.33
N ALA A 182 14.61 1.61 -0.66
CA ALA A 182 15.77 2.45 -0.97
C ALA A 182 15.75 2.81 -2.45
N VAL A 183 16.16 4.04 -2.77
CA VAL A 183 16.12 4.59 -4.13
C VAL A 183 17.50 5.09 -4.51
N SER A 184 17.93 4.83 -5.74
CA SER A 184 19.11 5.43 -6.38
C SER A 184 18.69 6.14 -7.66
N ASP A 185 19.02 7.43 -7.78
CA ASP A 185 18.87 8.21 -9.02
C ASP A 185 20.04 9.16 -9.22
N LYS A 186 20.61 9.17 -10.43
CA LYS A 186 21.71 10.07 -10.85
C LYS A 186 22.86 10.18 -9.85
N GLY A 187 23.18 9.09 -9.13
CA GLY A 187 24.25 9.03 -8.14
C GLY A 187 23.86 9.45 -6.72
N THR A 188 22.63 9.94 -6.53
CA THR A 188 22.03 10.18 -5.21
C THR A 188 21.32 8.91 -4.76
N SER A 189 21.45 8.54 -3.49
CA SER A 189 20.75 7.38 -2.91
C SER A 189 20.16 7.73 -1.56
N TYR A 190 18.93 7.33 -1.29
CA TYR A 190 18.21 7.63 -0.05
C TYR A 190 17.22 6.50 0.31
N ARG A 191 16.87 6.43 1.60
CA ARG A 191 15.79 5.58 2.10
C ARG A 191 14.45 6.25 1.85
N TYR A 192 13.45 5.48 1.49
CA TYR A 192 12.11 5.92 1.11
C TYR A 192 11.09 4.97 1.76
N ASP A 193 9.98 5.50 2.25
CA ASP A 193 8.92 4.71 2.86
C ASP A 193 7.64 4.87 2.02
N PRO A 194 7.24 3.85 1.24
CA PRO A 194 6.07 3.95 0.37
C PRO A 194 4.77 4.17 1.16
N ASP A 195 4.03 5.23 0.81
CA ASP A 195 2.67 5.51 1.29
C ASP A 195 1.63 5.04 0.25
N PRO A 196 0.44 4.57 0.65
CA PRO A 196 -0.69 4.37 -0.25
C PRO A 196 -0.92 5.50 -1.28
N GLY A 197 -0.70 6.76 -0.90
CA GLY A 197 -0.81 7.92 -1.79
C GLY A 197 0.22 7.99 -2.92
N ASP A 198 1.34 7.26 -2.81
CA ASP A 198 2.36 7.18 -3.84
C ASP A 198 1.99 6.20 -4.96
N VAL A 199 1.00 5.34 -4.73
CA VAL A 199 0.50 4.38 -5.72
C VAL A 199 -0.52 5.06 -6.62
N THR A 200 -0.17 5.22 -7.88
CA THR A 200 -1.06 5.75 -8.90
C THR A 200 -1.98 4.65 -9.43
N GLU A 201 -3.29 4.89 -9.50
CA GLU A 201 -4.31 3.89 -9.88
C GLU A 201 -3.98 3.16 -11.19
N GLY A 202 -3.36 1.99 -11.09
CA GLY A 202 -3.00 1.14 -12.23
C GLY A 202 -1.75 1.55 -13.01
N TRP A 203 -1.06 2.64 -12.66
CA TRP A 203 0.07 3.15 -13.45
C TRP A 203 1.45 2.83 -12.86
N GLY A 204 1.60 2.82 -11.54
CA GLY A 204 2.88 2.57 -10.89
C GLY A 204 3.05 3.23 -9.53
N LEU A 205 4.26 3.13 -9.00
CA LEU A 205 4.69 3.81 -7.78
C LEU A 205 5.44 5.09 -8.13
N ARG A 206 5.03 6.23 -7.56
CA ARG A 206 5.72 7.52 -7.69
C ARG A 206 6.68 7.74 -6.52
N VAL A 207 7.90 8.18 -6.84
CA VAL A 207 8.88 8.64 -5.86
C VAL A 207 9.40 9.99 -6.29
N GLY A 208 8.77 11.06 -5.79
CA GLY A 208 8.98 12.41 -6.30
C GLY A 208 8.61 12.51 -7.78
N GLU A 209 9.62 12.76 -8.62
CA GLU A 209 9.51 12.83 -10.09
C GLU A 209 9.74 11.47 -10.79
N LEU A 210 10.12 10.43 -10.04
CA LEU A 210 10.35 9.10 -10.60
C LEU A 210 9.03 8.32 -10.66
N LEU A 211 8.83 7.60 -11.77
CA LEU A 211 7.72 6.67 -11.93
C LEU A 211 8.26 5.25 -12.14
N PHE A 212 7.91 4.35 -11.23
CA PHE A 212 8.14 2.91 -11.36
C PHE A 212 6.86 2.25 -11.87
N SER A 213 6.74 2.14 -13.20
CA SER A 213 5.54 1.60 -13.84
C SER A 213 5.32 0.13 -13.50
N PHE A 214 4.07 -0.25 -13.23
CA PHE A 214 3.69 -1.65 -13.02
C PHE A 214 3.77 -2.49 -14.29
N LEU A 215 3.72 -1.86 -15.47
CA LEU A 215 3.93 -2.55 -16.74
C LEU A 215 5.38 -3.00 -16.90
N ASP A 216 6.32 -2.12 -16.57
CA ASP A 216 7.77 -2.41 -16.62
C ASP A 216 8.22 -3.30 -15.44
N ASN A 217 7.50 -3.23 -14.33
CA ASN A 217 7.82 -3.90 -13.06
C ASN A 217 6.61 -4.68 -12.54
N PRO A 218 6.19 -5.79 -13.19
CA PRO A 218 4.98 -6.53 -12.82
C PRO A 218 5.05 -7.17 -11.42
N GLN A 219 6.25 -7.34 -10.87
CA GLN A 219 6.46 -7.84 -9.50
C GLN A 219 6.21 -6.76 -8.42
N LEU A 220 6.28 -5.48 -8.79
CA LEU A 220 6.15 -4.36 -7.85
C LEU A 220 4.78 -4.29 -7.14
N PRO A 221 3.61 -4.40 -7.82
CA PRO A 221 2.32 -4.35 -7.13
C PRO A 221 2.13 -5.53 -6.15
N ILE A 222 2.65 -6.71 -6.49
CA ILE A 222 2.62 -7.88 -5.60
C ILE A 222 3.53 -7.64 -4.38
N ALA A 223 4.71 -7.07 -4.60
CA ALA A 223 5.66 -6.78 -3.52
C ALA A 223 5.17 -5.65 -2.58
N LEU A 224 4.47 -4.64 -3.10
CA LEU A 224 3.81 -3.62 -2.29
C LEU A 224 2.73 -4.25 -1.40
N ALA A 225 1.87 -5.09 -1.97
CA ALA A 225 0.88 -5.83 -1.19
C ALA A 225 1.52 -6.75 -0.13
N ALA A 226 2.64 -7.39 -0.46
CA ALA A 226 3.39 -8.22 0.49
C ALA A 226 4.01 -7.40 1.63
N ARG A 227 4.51 -6.19 1.35
CA ARG A 227 4.96 -5.25 2.37
C ARG A 227 3.80 -4.82 3.26
N ASP A 228 2.65 -4.49 2.70
CA ASP A 228 1.49 -4.05 3.49
C ASP A 228 0.98 -5.18 4.40
N GLU A 229 0.97 -6.43 3.92
CA GLU A 229 0.71 -7.61 4.77
C GLU A 229 1.77 -7.78 5.87
N ALA A 230 3.05 -7.55 5.57
CA ALA A 230 4.13 -7.61 6.56
C ALA A 230 4.05 -6.49 7.61
N ALA A 231 3.66 -5.28 7.20
CA ALA A 231 3.47 -4.13 8.09
C ALA A 231 2.23 -4.28 8.99
N ALA A 232 1.21 -5.02 8.55
CA ALA A 232 0.02 -5.33 9.35
C ALA A 232 0.26 -6.42 10.41
N LEU A 233 1.33 -7.21 10.26
CA LEU A 233 1.71 -8.23 11.22
C LEU A 233 2.68 -7.64 12.27
N PRO A 234 2.64 -8.11 13.54
CA PRO A 234 3.72 -7.81 14.47
C PRO A 234 5.04 -8.24 13.84
N ALA A 235 6.04 -7.34 13.82
CA ALA A 235 7.35 -7.69 13.29
C ALA A 235 7.81 -8.99 13.99
N PRO A 236 8.15 -10.05 13.22
CA PRO A 236 8.63 -11.28 13.84
C PRO A 236 9.84 -10.89 14.68
N ALA A 237 9.86 -11.31 15.95
CA ALA A 237 11.00 -11.08 16.82
C ALA A 237 12.25 -11.58 16.08
N SER A 238 13.15 -10.66 15.71
CA SER A 238 14.38 -11.07 15.06
C SER A 238 15.06 -12.06 16.01
N PRO A 239 15.58 -13.20 15.50
CA PRO A 239 16.30 -14.13 16.35
C PRO A 239 17.38 -13.36 17.11
N PRO A 240 17.62 -13.68 18.40
CA PRO A 240 18.63 -12.98 19.18
C PRO A 240 19.94 -13.02 18.40
N ALA A 241 20.47 -11.84 18.06
CA ALA A 241 21.71 -11.75 17.32
C ALA A 241 22.81 -12.44 18.15
N GLY A 242 23.62 -13.27 17.51
CA GLY A 242 24.82 -13.80 18.15
C GLY A 242 25.76 -12.67 18.55
N ARG A 243 26.68 -12.94 19.49
CA ARG A 243 27.69 -11.96 19.87
C ARG A 243 28.52 -11.58 18.64
N PRO A 244 28.65 -10.28 18.28
CA PRO A 244 29.36 -9.89 17.07
C PRO A 244 30.83 -10.31 17.11
N GLU A 245 31.32 -10.88 16.01
CA GLU A 245 32.73 -11.24 15.87
C GLU A 245 33.62 -9.98 15.80
N PRO A 246 34.82 -10.00 16.41
CA PRO A 246 35.78 -8.91 16.29
C PRO A 246 36.17 -8.65 14.82
N ARG A 247 36.14 -7.38 14.41
CA ARG A 247 36.53 -6.97 13.03
C ARG A 247 37.28 -5.65 13.04
N LEU A 248 38.25 -5.53 12.13
CA LEU A 248 39.10 -4.34 12.05
C LEU A 248 38.34 -3.14 11.47
N ILE A 249 38.26 -2.06 12.25
CA ILE A 249 37.68 -0.77 11.89
C ILE A 249 38.76 0.17 11.35
N ARG A 250 38.57 0.64 10.12
CA ARG A 250 39.42 1.59 9.39
C ARG A 250 38.72 2.90 9.10
N THR A 251 37.39 2.92 9.03
CA THR A 251 36.61 4.12 8.68
C THR A 251 35.50 4.41 9.69
N ALA A 252 35.02 5.66 9.72
CA ALA A 252 33.88 6.05 10.55
C ALA A 252 32.64 5.21 10.21
N ARG A 253 32.36 5.01 8.91
CA ARG A 253 31.25 4.16 8.47
C ARG A 253 31.37 2.71 8.94
N GLU A 254 32.57 2.14 8.93
CA GLU A 254 32.78 0.80 9.49
C GLU A 254 32.48 0.76 11.00
N SER A 255 32.79 1.83 11.74
CA SER A 255 32.42 1.91 13.16
C SER A 255 30.91 2.01 13.39
N GLU A 256 30.17 2.71 12.51
CA GLU A 256 28.71 2.79 12.57
C GLU A 256 28.07 1.41 12.31
N LEU A 257 28.56 0.69 11.30
CA LEU A 257 28.09 -0.68 11.00
C LEU A 257 28.43 -1.66 12.12
N VAL A 258 29.59 -1.48 12.79
CA VAL A 258 29.92 -2.23 14.00
C VAL A 258 28.94 -1.92 15.13
N ALA A 259 28.63 -0.65 15.35
CA ALA A 259 27.67 -0.23 16.36
C ALA A 259 26.26 -0.79 16.09
N VAL A 260 25.83 -0.88 14.83
CA VAL A 260 24.57 -1.55 14.43
C VAL A 260 24.54 -2.99 14.95
N ASP A 261 25.56 -3.78 14.66
CA ASP A 261 25.56 -5.20 15.05
C ASP A 261 25.63 -5.38 16.57
N TRP A 262 26.35 -4.49 17.27
CA TRP A 262 26.32 -4.46 18.73
C TRP A 262 24.98 -4.01 19.29
N MET A 263 24.31 -3.02 18.70
CA MET A 263 22.95 -2.63 19.11
C MET A 263 21.97 -3.79 18.97
N ARG A 264 22.05 -4.55 17.88
CA ARG A 264 21.24 -5.77 17.68
C ARG A 264 21.48 -6.79 18.78
N TYR A 265 22.75 -7.07 19.09
CA TYR A 265 23.13 -7.94 20.22
C TYR A 265 22.56 -7.43 21.56
N LEU A 266 22.66 -6.13 21.80
CA LEU A 266 22.15 -5.46 23.02
C LEU A 266 20.61 -5.42 23.10
N GLY A 267 19.89 -5.90 22.08
CA GLY A 267 18.43 -6.05 22.09
C GLY A 267 17.66 -5.01 21.28
N PHE A 268 18.37 -4.19 20.50
CA PHE A 268 17.80 -3.31 19.49
C PHE A 268 17.87 -4.01 18.14
N THR A 269 17.09 -5.09 18.00
CA THR A 269 17.20 -6.08 16.91
C THR A 269 17.00 -5.51 15.51
N ASP A 270 16.28 -4.41 15.40
CA ASP A 270 15.94 -3.67 14.18
C ASP A 270 16.91 -2.50 13.90
N ALA A 271 18.02 -2.40 14.64
CA ALA A 271 18.97 -1.30 14.47
C ALA A 271 19.51 -1.22 13.03
N VAL A 272 19.57 0.01 12.52
CA VAL A 272 20.10 0.37 11.20
C VAL A 272 20.96 1.62 11.27
N ALA A 273 22.05 1.65 10.50
CA ALA A 273 22.85 2.85 10.37
C ALA A 273 22.09 3.90 9.56
N THR A 274 22.19 5.16 9.96
CA THR A 274 21.60 6.27 9.21
C THR A 274 22.33 6.45 7.87
N PRO A 275 21.67 7.04 6.85
CA PRO A 275 22.34 7.42 5.61
C PRO A 275 23.45 8.44 5.87
N VAL A 276 24.58 8.34 5.15
CA VAL A 276 25.70 9.29 5.26
C VAL A 276 25.22 10.72 4.97
N GLY A 277 25.20 11.62 5.95
CA GLY A 277 24.67 12.99 5.79
C GLY A 277 24.83 13.92 6.99
N ALA A 278 23.92 14.90 7.12
CA ALA A 278 23.82 15.82 8.26
C ALA A 278 22.69 15.36 9.20
N ASP A 279 22.89 14.22 9.82
CA ASP A 279 21.89 13.47 10.57
C ASP A 279 21.97 13.83 12.06
N GLU A 280 21.83 15.10 12.44
CA GLU A 280 21.72 15.62 13.84
C GLU A 280 22.73 15.06 14.89
N GLY A 281 23.76 14.32 14.47
CA GLY A 281 24.63 13.53 15.33
C GLY A 281 24.08 12.14 15.74
N ILE A 282 23.12 11.57 15.03
CA ILE A 282 22.63 10.19 15.18
C ILE A 282 23.17 9.35 14.03
N ASP A 283 23.90 8.29 14.36
CA ASP A 283 24.53 7.42 13.36
C ASP A 283 23.84 6.05 13.23
N VAL A 284 23.05 5.66 14.25
CA VAL A 284 22.29 4.41 14.27
C VAL A 284 20.92 4.65 14.90
N ILE A 285 19.87 4.08 14.31
CA ILE A 285 18.50 4.16 14.80
C ILE A 285 17.88 2.77 14.91
N SER A 286 16.98 2.62 15.87
CA SER A 286 16.02 1.52 15.99
C SER A 286 14.68 2.07 16.47
N GLU A 287 13.65 1.23 16.56
CA GLU A 287 12.34 1.59 17.09
C GLU A 287 12.45 2.10 18.53
N ARG A 288 13.22 1.40 19.37
CA ARG A 288 13.35 1.70 20.80
C ARG A 288 14.60 2.50 21.17
N GLY A 289 15.54 2.69 20.25
CA GLY A 289 16.85 3.23 20.57
C GLY A 289 17.45 4.10 19.47
N LEU A 290 18.43 4.91 19.85
CA LEU A 290 19.28 5.64 18.93
C LEU A 290 20.72 5.65 19.45
N ALA A 291 21.68 5.78 18.54
CA ALA A 291 23.07 5.89 18.91
C ALA A 291 23.86 6.91 18.11
N GLN A 292 24.87 7.46 18.79
CA GLN A 292 25.95 8.23 18.18
C GLN A 292 27.26 7.45 18.27
N VAL A 293 28.07 7.52 17.22
CA VAL A 293 29.32 6.79 17.04
C VAL A 293 30.43 7.79 16.71
N LYS A 294 31.43 7.90 17.59
CA LYS A 294 32.57 8.78 17.42
C LYS A 294 33.88 8.02 17.30
N MET A 295 34.51 8.12 16.13
CA MET A 295 35.86 7.62 15.84
C MET A 295 36.97 8.67 16.05
N GLU A 296 36.66 9.82 16.66
CA GLU A 296 37.61 10.90 16.93
C GLU A 296 38.69 10.50 17.96
N GLY A 297 39.84 11.18 17.93
CA GLY A 297 40.96 10.94 18.84
C GLY A 297 40.82 11.61 20.22
N SER A 298 39.80 12.43 20.44
CA SER A 298 39.56 13.15 21.69
C SER A 298 38.39 12.56 22.49
N PRO A 299 38.47 12.49 23.83
CA PRO A 299 37.38 11.99 24.65
C PRO A 299 36.10 12.80 24.48
N THR A 300 34.97 12.10 24.42
CA THR A 300 33.64 12.70 24.30
C THR A 300 33.28 13.51 25.55
N THR A 301 32.81 14.73 25.33
CA THR A 301 32.50 15.70 26.39
C THR A 301 31.03 15.64 26.80
N ARG A 302 30.72 16.18 28.00
CA ARG A 302 29.35 16.24 28.51
C ARG A 302 28.36 16.92 27.56
N PRO A 303 28.67 18.09 26.92
CA PRO A 303 27.74 18.72 25.99
C PRO A 303 27.31 17.80 24.83
N THR A 304 28.24 16.99 24.31
CA THR A 304 27.96 16.03 23.23
C THR A 304 26.97 14.96 23.70
N VAL A 305 27.19 14.40 24.89
CA VAL A 305 26.27 13.42 25.49
C VAL A 305 24.90 14.03 25.79
N GLN A 306 24.85 15.30 26.22
CA GLN A 306 23.61 16.03 26.47
C GLN A 306 22.80 16.27 25.21
N GLN A 307 23.47 16.58 24.08
CA GLN A 307 22.82 16.74 22.79
C GLN A 307 22.10 15.44 22.37
N LEU A 308 22.81 14.30 22.43
CA LEU A 308 22.21 13.00 22.11
C LEU A 308 20.98 12.70 22.97
N HIS A 309 21.09 12.94 24.29
CA HIS A 309 19.96 12.76 25.21
C HIS A 309 18.77 13.63 24.85
N GLY A 310 18.99 14.88 24.44
CA GLY A 310 17.92 15.77 24.01
C GLY A 310 17.12 15.18 22.85
N VAL A 311 17.83 14.67 21.83
CA VAL A 311 17.19 14.03 20.67
C VAL A 311 16.47 12.73 21.05
N ALA A 312 17.10 11.89 21.89
CA ALA A 312 16.50 10.64 22.37
C ALA A 312 15.23 10.87 23.19
N THR A 313 15.25 11.85 24.09
CA THR A 313 14.09 12.22 24.91
C THR A 313 12.95 12.71 24.04
N ALA A 314 13.24 13.59 23.06
CA ALA A 314 12.22 14.12 22.16
C ALA A 314 11.56 13.05 21.27
N LYS A 315 12.27 11.93 21.03
CA LYS A 315 11.77 10.79 20.24
C LYS A 315 11.30 9.62 21.09
N GLU A 316 11.32 9.75 22.42
CA GLU A 316 10.98 8.69 23.38
C GLU A 316 11.80 7.39 23.19
N LYS A 317 13.11 7.53 22.94
CA LYS A 317 14.03 6.40 22.68
C LYS A 317 15.14 6.30 23.72
N GLU A 318 15.68 5.10 23.88
CA GLU A 318 16.92 4.85 24.64
C GLU A 318 18.15 5.42 23.89
N ALA A 319 19.09 6.01 24.63
CA ALA A 319 20.29 6.62 24.06
C ALA A 319 21.54 5.77 24.31
N LEU A 320 22.26 5.45 23.25
CA LEU A 320 23.54 4.74 23.30
C LEU A 320 24.64 5.60 22.67
N PHE A 321 25.83 5.57 23.24
CA PHE A 321 26.98 6.29 22.69
C PHE A 321 28.16 5.32 22.54
N PHE A 322 28.76 5.30 21.37
CA PHE A 322 29.99 4.57 21.09
C PHE A 322 31.12 5.57 20.82
N SER A 323 32.22 5.50 21.57
CA SER A 323 33.34 6.42 21.38
C SER A 323 34.68 5.68 21.43
N MET A 324 35.52 5.87 20.42
CA MET A 324 36.83 5.22 20.37
C MET A 324 37.80 5.80 21.43
N ALA A 325 37.82 7.12 21.57
CA ALA A 325 38.63 7.82 22.58
C ALA A 325 38.02 7.80 23.99
N GLY A 326 36.81 7.26 24.15
CA GLY A 326 36.11 7.21 25.42
C GLY A 326 35.50 8.55 25.83
N TYR A 327 35.39 8.80 27.14
CA TYR A 327 34.58 9.88 27.68
C TYR A 327 35.31 10.65 28.77
N THR A 328 35.02 11.94 28.86
CA THR A 328 35.46 12.75 30.01
C THR A 328 34.70 12.33 31.29
N PRO A 329 35.30 12.45 32.49
CA PRO A 329 34.60 12.11 33.74
C PRO A 329 33.26 12.82 33.94
N PRO A 330 33.10 14.12 33.61
CA PRO A 330 31.79 14.78 33.66
C PRO A 330 30.75 14.18 32.72
N ALA A 331 31.17 13.66 31.55
CA ALA A 331 30.27 13.00 30.61
C ALA A 331 29.77 11.66 31.17
N ILE A 332 30.67 10.86 31.76
CA ILE A 332 30.32 9.57 32.39
C ILE A 332 29.34 9.77 33.54
N ALA A 333 29.62 10.71 34.44
CA ALA A 333 28.75 11.00 35.59
C ALA A 333 27.36 11.48 35.13
N TRP A 334 27.30 12.36 34.13
CA TRP A 334 26.05 12.86 33.61
C TRP A 334 25.24 11.78 32.89
N ALA A 335 25.88 10.96 32.06
CA ALA A 335 25.26 9.85 31.35
C ALA A 335 24.66 8.81 32.31
N SER A 336 25.41 8.44 33.34
CA SER A 336 24.97 7.47 34.35
C SER A 336 23.71 7.94 35.07
N LYS A 337 23.61 9.24 35.37
CA LYS A 337 22.45 9.85 36.02
C LYS A 337 21.20 9.85 35.12
N HIS A 338 21.37 9.96 33.80
CA HIS A 338 20.26 10.11 32.84
C HIS A 338 20.01 8.85 32.00
N GLY A 339 20.62 7.71 32.36
CA GLY A 339 20.33 6.41 31.73
C GLY A 339 20.92 6.23 30.33
N ILE A 340 21.95 6.98 29.95
CA ILE A 340 22.57 6.89 28.62
C ILE A 340 23.66 5.82 28.69
N SER A 341 23.64 4.85 27.80
CA SER A 341 24.61 3.76 27.77
C SER A 341 25.87 4.18 27.03
N LEU A 342 26.99 4.25 27.75
CA LEU A 342 28.28 4.64 27.19
C LEU A 342 29.16 3.41 26.93
N PHE A 343 29.57 3.26 25.69
CA PHE A 343 30.50 2.22 25.25
C PHE A 343 31.78 2.85 24.71
N ARG A 344 32.93 2.28 25.07
CA ARG A 344 34.21 2.57 24.43
C ARG A 344 34.59 1.40 23.55
N TYR A 345 34.98 1.63 22.31
CA TYR A 345 35.44 0.57 21.42
C TYR A 345 36.88 0.84 20.97
N ASP A 346 37.55 -0.20 20.49
CA ASP A 346 38.87 -0.12 19.86
C ASP A 346 38.78 -0.42 18.37
N ARG A 347 39.92 -0.50 17.68
CA ARG A 347 39.93 -0.81 16.25
C ARG A 347 39.50 -2.25 15.95
N GLN A 348 39.35 -3.11 16.94
CA GLN A 348 38.85 -4.47 16.83
C GLN A 348 37.32 -4.52 16.95
N GLY A 349 36.69 -3.38 17.26
CA GLY A 349 35.25 -3.20 17.20
C GLY A 349 34.48 -3.86 18.34
N THR A 350 35.15 -4.28 19.42
CA THR A 350 34.48 -4.82 20.60
C THR A 350 34.28 -3.69 21.63
N PRO A 351 33.02 -3.28 21.93
CA PRO A 351 32.72 -2.26 22.90
C PRO A 351 32.89 -2.77 24.33
N GLN A 352 33.43 -1.92 25.17
CA GLN A 352 33.55 -2.04 26.61
C GLN A 352 32.51 -1.11 27.24
N ALA A 353 31.71 -1.62 28.18
CA ALA A 353 30.77 -0.81 28.94
C ALA A 353 31.52 0.15 29.89
N ILE A 354 31.20 1.44 29.82
CA ILE A 354 31.89 2.49 30.60
C ILE A 354 31.07 2.93 31.82
N ASN A 355 29.77 2.70 31.80
CA ASN A 355 28.88 3.07 32.90
C ASN A 355 27.82 2.00 33.19
N THR A 356 27.11 2.17 34.31
CA THR A 356 26.12 1.20 34.80
C THR A 356 24.99 0.91 33.79
N PRO A 357 24.39 1.88 33.08
CA PRO A 357 23.43 1.60 32.01
C PRO A 357 24.00 0.67 30.92
N ALA A 358 25.20 0.95 30.42
CA ALA A 358 25.85 0.12 29.40
C ALA A 358 26.18 -1.29 29.91
N LEU A 359 26.63 -1.40 31.16
CA LEU A 359 26.95 -2.69 31.78
C LEU A 359 25.70 -3.57 31.87
N ARG A 360 24.58 -3.00 32.33
CA ARG A 360 23.30 -3.74 32.41
C ARG A 360 22.83 -4.23 31.05
N LEU A 361 22.95 -3.42 30.00
CA LEU A 361 22.59 -3.85 28.64
C LEU A 361 23.46 -5.01 28.16
N LEU A 362 24.78 -4.93 28.41
CA LEU A 362 25.71 -5.98 28.00
C LEU A 362 25.48 -7.28 28.77
N GLU A 363 25.29 -7.21 30.09
CA GLU A 363 24.94 -8.36 30.94
C GLU A 363 23.62 -9.01 30.50
N THR A 364 22.61 -8.21 30.16
CA THR A 364 21.32 -8.71 29.66
C THR A 364 21.47 -9.40 28.30
N ALA A 365 22.35 -8.90 27.43
CA ALA A 365 22.65 -9.53 26.14
C ALA A 365 23.42 -10.84 26.31
N ASP A 366 24.47 -10.86 27.14
CA ASP A 366 25.27 -12.04 27.43
C ASP A 366 24.42 -13.15 28.11
N ALA A 367 23.50 -12.77 29.00
CA ALA A 367 22.55 -13.69 29.62
C ALA A 367 21.58 -14.30 28.59
N ARG A 368 21.05 -13.50 27.64
CA ARG A 368 20.20 -13.98 26.54
C ARG A 368 20.95 -14.93 25.61
N ALA A 369 22.22 -14.65 25.30
CA ALA A 369 23.04 -15.49 24.44
C ALA A 369 23.48 -16.81 25.10
N SER A 370 23.56 -16.84 26.44
CA SER A 370 23.96 -18.02 27.22
C SER A 370 22.81 -18.99 27.51
N GLN A 371 21.55 -18.60 27.24
CA GLN A 371 20.42 -19.52 27.33
C GLN A 371 20.47 -20.51 26.16
N PRO A 372 20.51 -21.83 26.40
CA PRO A 372 20.41 -22.80 25.32
C PRO A 372 19.09 -22.60 24.59
N ALA A 373 19.09 -22.75 23.26
CA ALA A 373 17.88 -22.85 22.46
C ALA A 373 17.11 -24.11 22.89
N GLY A 374 16.35 -24.01 23.98
CA GLY A 374 15.71 -25.12 24.66
C GLY A 374 14.21 -24.89 24.77
N GLU A 375 13.47 -25.74 24.03
CA GLU A 375 12.12 -26.20 24.34
C GLU A 375 11.01 -25.14 24.37
N HIS A 376 10.43 -24.86 23.20
CA HIS A 376 9.02 -24.49 23.11
C HIS A 376 8.28 -25.53 22.26
N GLY A 377 7.54 -26.41 22.93
CA GLY A 377 6.27 -26.92 22.39
C GLY A 377 6.20 -28.38 21.93
N SER A 378 6.61 -29.35 22.75
CA SER A 378 5.87 -30.61 22.86
C SER A 378 5.26 -30.64 24.26
N ASP A 379 3.94 -30.40 24.33
CA ASP A 379 2.98 -30.92 25.33
C ASP A 379 1.93 -29.86 25.67
N ALA A 380 0.78 -29.94 24.96
CA ALA A 380 -0.59 -29.88 25.48
C ALA A 380 -1.58 -29.90 24.30
#